data_AF-W2WTH9-F1
#
_entry.id   AF-W2WTH9-F1
#
_cell.length_a   1.000
_cell.length_b   1.000
_cell.length_c   1.000
_cell.angle_alpha   90.00
_cell.angle_beta   90.00
_cell.angle_gamma   90.00
#
_symmetry.space_group_name_H-M   'P 1'
#
loop_
_entity.id
_entity.type
_entity.pdbx_description
1 polymer ?
#
loop_
_entity_poly.entity_id
_entity_poly.type
_entity_poly.pdbx_seq_one_letter_code
_entity_poly.pdbx_strand_id
1 'polypeptide(L)'
;MEYSALHPPNRRALSDTVIADVKQRVRPPAYALLSLQKTELPSVHLAVSLAARGHHVSNLTTDTSSRQSELDKVAQRRERNRMHQARHKMKQLKKVEDLETSIRQLREEVQQLKLQREVLSVGVMSNTTVWSVAAEYFRMFRYGVKSLGLSTQNCALVATSSPFQADAQRRFLLSTMMASVTSETGYGVDALMENWSFVTRFHPDIDVQLMSLESKGDGLVMGKTLGRLTITENTLRHAFPHLVSDGGERAQLARKLLGQQLVMRGGVHFEWDSVNGRIARVQHKADLMTPLLQLLGSLEAVSCVFEKALVTPESTAVSWKTLSAQ
;
A
#
# COMPACT_ATOMS: atom_id res chain seq x y z
N MET A 1 -22.97 -19.87 1.78
CA MET A 1 -21.78 -20.61 1.31
C MET A 1 -22.23 -21.44 0.12
N GLU A 2 -22.06 -20.92 -1.08
CA GLU A 2 -22.36 -21.62 -2.33
C GLU A 2 -21.03 -21.96 -3.00
N TYR A 3 -20.73 -23.25 -3.13
CA TYR A 3 -19.51 -23.76 -3.76
C TYR A 3 -19.81 -24.04 -5.24
N SER A 4 -19.41 -23.12 -6.11
CA SER A 4 -19.41 -23.32 -7.57
C SER A 4 -18.22 -24.18 -7.99
N ALA A 5 -18.47 -25.45 -8.35
CA ALA A 5 -17.48 -26.33 -8.96
C ALA A 5 -17.54 -26.22 -10.50
N LEU A 6 -16.51 -25.63 -11.10
CA LEU A 6 -16.33 -25.59 -12.55
C LEU A 6 -15.68 -26.90 -13.03
N HIS A 7 -16.35 -27.63 -13.93
CA HIS A 7 -15.78 -28.80 -14.61
C HIS A 7 -15.13 -28.40 -15.95
N PRO A 8 -13.93 -28.91 -16.29
CA PRO A 8 -13.29 -28.66 -17.57
C PRO A 8 -13.91 -29.52 -18.70
N PRO A 9 -14.08 -28.98 -19.92
CA PRO A 9 -14.66 -29.71 -21.03
C PRO A 9 -13.55 -30.44 -21.78
N ASN A 10 -13.24 -31.68 -21.40
CA ASN A 10 -12.52 -32.60 -22.28
C ASN A 10 -12.72 -34.06 -21.83
N ARG A 11 -13.85 -34.65 -22.23
CA ARG A 11 -14.03 -36.11 -22.27
C ARG A 11 -13.62 -36.62 -23.65
N ARG A 12 -12.34 -36.86 -23.85
CA ARG A 12 -11.85 -37.77 -24.90
C ARG A 12 -10.78 -38.67 -24.29
N ALA A 13 -11.12 -39.96 -24.19
CA ALA A 13 -10.21 -41.01 -23.78
C ALA A 13 -9.06 -41.10 -24.80
N LEU A 14 -7.83 -40.95 -24.33
CA LEU A 14 -6.63 -41.14 -25.14
C LEU A 14 -6.29 -42.63 -25.11
N SER A 15 -6.28 -43.28 -26.28
CA SER A 15 -5.87 -44.66 -26.44
C SER A 15 -4.34 -44.79 -26.38
N ASP A 16 -3.85 -45.91 -25.82
CA ASP A 16 -2.44 -46.22 -25.48
C ASP A 16 -1.44 -46.33 -26.65
N THR A 17 -1.75 -45.79 -27.82
CA THR A 17 -0.90 -45.91 -29.02
C THR A 17 0.03 -44.71 -29.26
N VAL A 18 0.10 -43.75 -28.32
CA VAL A 18 0.88 -42.49 -28.49
C VAL A 18 2.11 -42.41 -27.58
N ILE A 19 2.33 -43.37 -26.67
CA ILE A 19 3.47 -43.33 -25.75
C ILE A 19 4.57 -44.26 -26.27
N ALA A 20 5.53 -43.70 -27.00
CA ALA A 20 6.84 -44.33 -27.17
C ALA A 20 7.77 -43.91 -26.02
N ASP A 21 8.61 -44.84 -25.56
CA ASP A 21 9.45 -44.81 -24.35
C ASP A 21 10.10 -43.46 -24.00
N VAL A 22 9.94 -43.07 -22.72
CA VAL A 22 10.65 -41.94 -22.10
C VAL A 22 12.07 -42.39 -21.72
N LYS A 23 13.09 -41.97 -22.49
CA LYS A 23 14.48 -42.05 -22.03
C LYS A 23 14.82 -40.86 -21.14
N GLN A 24 15.19 -41.14 -19.89
CA GLN A 24 15.61 -40.15 -18.89
C GLN A 24 16.91 -39.45 -19.33
N ARG A 25 16.88 -38.12 -19.50
CA ARG A 25 18.08 -37.34 -19.85
C ARG A 25 18.91 -37.07 -18.59
N VAL A 26 20.08 -37.69 -18.51
CA VAL A 26 21.15 -37.29 -17.58
C VAL A 26 21.87 -36.07 -18.15
N ARG A 27 22.07 -35.04 -17.31
CA ARG A 27 22.69 -33.76 -17.67
C ARG A 27 24.23 -33.89 -17.67
N PRO A 28 24.94 -33.57 -18.76
CA PRO A 28 26.41 -33.57 -18.75
C PRO A 28 26.98 -32.30 -18.08
N PRO A 29 28.22 -32.35 -17.53
CA PRO A 29 28.86 -31.20 -16.91
C PRO A 29 29.39 -30.16 -17.91
N ALA A 30 29.61 -28.95 -17.40
CA ALA A 30 29.62 -27.67 -18.11
C ALA A 30 30.86 -27.31 -18.95
N TYR A 31 31.54 -28.24 -19.63
CA TYR A 31 32.71 -27.90 -20.47
C TYR A 31 32.63 -28.34 -21.95
N ALA A 32 31.48 -28.80 -22.45
CA ALA A 32 31.33 -29.30 -23.82
C ALA A 32 30.67 -28.30 -24.81
N LEU A 33 31.01 -27.00 -24.76
CA LEU A 33 30.50 -25.99 -25.71
C LEU A 33 31.58 -25.40 -26.62
N LEU A 34 32.62 -26.16 -26.98
CA LEU A 34 33.59 -25.72 -27.99
C LEU A 34 34.09 -26.90 -28.81
N SER A 35 33.29 -27.37 -29.77
CA SER A 35 33.73 -27.98 -31.04
C SER A 35 32.56 -28.65 -31.74
N LEU A 36 32.24 -28.21 -32.96
CA LEU A 36 32.03 -29.08 -34.13
C LEU A 36 31.48 -28.26 -35.31
N GLN A 37 32.43 -27.81 -36.13
CA GLN A 37 32.25 -27.55 -37.55
C GLN A 37 32.02 -28.89 -38.29
N LYS A 38 31.12 -28.85 -39.28
CA LYS A 38 31.15 -29.57 -40.57
C LYS A 38 30.92 -31.10 -40.57
N THR A 39 29.80 -31.54 -41.14
CA THR A 39 29.62 -32.59 -42.20
C THR A 39 28.12 -32.99 -42.26
N GLU A 40 27.44 -32.68 -43.37
CA GLU A 40 27.01 -33.59 -44.44
C GLU A 40 25.88 -34.58 -44.07
N LEU A 41 24.70 -34.35 -44.64
CA LEU A 41 23.51 -35.20 -44.55
C LEU A 41 23.46 -36.18 -45.73
N PRO A 42 23.03 -37.44 -45.52
CA PRO A 42 23.12 -38.50 -46.52
C PRO A 42 22.02 -38.48 -47.58
N SER A 43 22.45 -38.91 -48.77
CA SER A 43 21.70 -39.26 -49.98
C SER A 43 20.55 -40.24 -49.73
N VAL A 44 19.39 -39.97 -50.33
CA VAL A 44 18.30 -40.94 -50.48
C VAL A 44 17.96 -41.03 -51.96
N HIS A 45 18.38 -42.14 -52.57
CA HIS A 45 18.02 -42.53 -53.93
C HIS A 45 16.50 -42.72 -54.05
N LEU A 46 15.87 -42.03 -55.01
CA LEU A 46 14.53 -42.38 -55.49
C LEU A 46 14.67 -43.04 -56.87
N ALA A 47 14.47 -44.35 -56.91
CA ALA A 47 14.45 -45.14 -58.12
C ALA A 47 13.21 -44.80 -58.97
N VAL A 48 13.42 -44.29 -60.18
CA VAL A 48 12.38 -44.17 -61.21
C VAL A 48 12.58 -45.33 -62.18
N SER A 49 11.64 -46.27 -62.17
CA SER A 49 11.60 -47.38 -63.13
C SER A 49 11.03 -46.90 -64.47
N LEU A 50 11.83 -47.01 -65.53
CA LEU A 50 11.42 -46.83 -66.92
C LEU A 50 10.81 -48.15 -67.44
N ALA A 51 9.52 -48.14 -67.74
CA ALA A 51 8.90 -49.14 -68.60
C ALA A 51 8.16 -48.41 -69.73
N ALA A 52 8.74 -48.47 -70.93
CA ALA A 52 8.14 -47.99 -72.15
C ALA A 52 7.15 -49.03 -72.70
N ARG A 53 5.97 -48.58 -73.16
CA ARG A 53 5.19 -49.21 -74.24
C ARG A 53 4.20 -48.21 -74.85
N GLY A 54 4.47 -47.83 -76.10
CA GLY A 54 3.54 -47.79 -77.24
C GLY A 54 2.30 -46.88 -77.22
N HIS A 55 2.44 -45.72 -77.88
CA HIS A 55 1.52 -45.02 -78.81
C HIS A 55 -0.02 -45.02 -78.59
N HIS A 56 -0.58 -43.83 -78.36
CA HIS A 56 -1.45 -43.15 -79.33
C HIS A 56 -1.58 -41.66 -79.00
N VAL A 57 -1.23 -40.80 -79.96
CA VAL A 57 -1.27 -39.34 -79.86
C VAL A 57 -2.59 -38.85 -80.42
N SER A 58 -3.40 -38.21 -79.58
CA SER A 58 -4.34 -37.18 -80.01
C SER A 58 -4.84 -36.38 -78.80
N ASN A 59 -4.64 -35.06 -78.86
CA ASN A 59 -5.18 -33.99 -78.03
C ASN A 59 -4.48 -33.71 -76.68
N LEU A 60 -3.35 -32.99 -76.71
CA LEU A 60 -2.65 -32.51 -75.49
C LEU A 60 -2.43 -30.98 -75.40
N THR A 61 -2.89 -30.18 -76.37
CA THR A 61 -2.46 -28.76 -76.44
C THR A 61 -3.24 -27.82 -75.53
N THR A 62 -4.45 -28.17 -75.06
CA THR A 62 -5.20 -27.38 -74.06
C THR A 62 -4.82 -27.71 -72.61
N ASP A 63 -4.23 -28.88 -72.36
CA ASP A 63 -3.94 -29.39 -71.01
C ASP A 63 -2.59 -28.86 -70.46
N THR A 64 -1.62 -28.58 -71.34
CA THR A 64 -0.29 -28.08 -70.97
C THR A 64 -0.32 -26.64 -70.46
N SER A 65 -1.13 -25.76 -71.08
CA SER A 65 -1.29 -24.36 -70.65
C SER A 65 -2.01 -24.26 -69.30
N SER A 66 -3.03 -25.11 -69.08
CA SER A 66 -3.73 -25.21 -67.80
C SER A 66 -2.82 -25.74 -66.69
N ARG A 67 -2.03 -26.78 -66.96
CA ARG A 67 -1.03 -27.31 -66.02
C ARG A 67 0.07 -26.31 -65.68
N GLN A 68 0.58 -25.57 -66.66
CA GLN A 68 1.59 -24.53 -66.44
C GLN A 68 1.03 -23.40 -65.55
N SER A 69 -0.20 -22.95 -65.82
CA SER A 69 -0.90 -21.96 -65.01
C SER A 69 -1.12 -22.43 -63.56
N GLU A 70 -1.44 -23.70 -63.35
CA GLU A 70 -1.58 -24.27 -62.00
C GLU A 70 -0.23 -24.40 -61.27
N LEU A 71 0.85 -24.77 -61.98
CA LEU A 71 2.21 -24.80 -61.42
C LEU A 71 2.68 -23.40 -60.99
N ASP A 72 2.41 -22.38 -61.79
CA ASP A 72 2.72 -20.99 -61.48
C ASP A 72 1.91 -20.47 -60.28
N LYS A 73 0.62 -20.82 -60.19
CA LYS A 73 -0.22 -20.52 -59.01
C LYS A 73 0.31 -21.21 -57.74
N VAL A 74 0.76 -22.46 -57.85
CA VAL A 74 1.36 -23.19 -56.73
C VAL A 74 2.70 -22.55 -56.32
N ALA A 75 3.54 -22.15 -57.27
CA ALA A 75 4.78 -21.43 -57.01
C ALA A 75 4.53 -20.08 -56.30
N GLN A 76 3.56 -19.30 -56.78
CA GLN A 76 3.15 -18.05 -56.14
C GLN A 76 2.60 -18.26 -54.72
N ARG A 77 1.81 -19.32 -54.48
CA ARG A 77 1.33 -19.67 -53.13
C ARG A 77 2.47 -20.03 -52.19
N ARG A 78 3.45 -20.81 -52.65
CA ARG A 78 4.65 -21.14 -51.86
C ARG A 78 5.44 -19.90 -51.50
N GLU A 79 5.61 -18.98 -52.43
CA GLU A 79 6.33 -17.73 -52.20
C GLU A 79 5.60 -16.80 -51.22
N ARG A 80 4.27 -16.65 -51.35
CA ARG A 80 3.46 -15.93 -50.37
C ARG A 80 3.55 -16.56 -48.98
N ASN A 81 3.51 -17.88 -48.87
CA ASN A 81 3.65 -18.58 -47.59
C ASN A 81 5.02 -18.34 -46.94
N ARG A 82 6.11 -18.33 -47.73
CA ARG A 82 7.45 -17.97 -47.24
C ARG A 82 7.49 -16.54 -46.70
N MET A 83 6.94 -15.59 -47.45
CA MET A 83 6.85 -14.19 -47.01
C MET A 83 6.01 -14.04 -45.74
N HIS A 84 4.86 -14.72 -45.64
CA HIS A 84 4.02 -14.68 -44.44
C HIS A 84 4.73 -15.28 -43.22
N GLN A 85 5.43 -16.41 -43.40
CA GLN A 85 6.23 -17.02 -42.32
C GLN A 85 7.39 -16.11 -41.89
N ALA A 86 8.09 -15.48 -42.84
CA ALA A 86 9.16 -14.53 -42.55
C ALA A 86 8.62 -13.30 -41.79
N ARG A 87 7.50 -12.73 -42.23
CA ARG A 87 6.83 -11.60 -41.56
C ARG A 87 6.34 -11.99 -40.16
N HIS A 88 5.78 -13.18 -39.99
CA HIS A 88 5.34 -13.68 -38.70
C HIS A 88 6.53 -13.84 -37.73
N LYS A 89 7.63 -14.44 -38.17
CA LYS A 89 8.88 -14.55 -37.39
C LYS A 89 9.43 -13.17 -37.02
N MET A 90 9.48 -12.24 -37.97
CA MET A 90 9.92 -10.86 -37.73
C MET A 90 9.03 -10.15 -36.69
N LYS A 91 7.69 -10.31 -36.78
CA LYS A 91 6.75 -9.73 -35.82
C LYS A 91 6.93 -10.30 -34.42
N GLN A 92 7.24 -11.60 -34.30
CA GLN A 92 7.55 -12.22 -33.02
C GLN A 92 8.87 -11.69 -32.43
N LEU A 93 9.92 -11.57 -33.25
CA LEU A 93 11.21 -11.01 -32.81
C LEU A 93 11.05 -9.57 -32.32
N LYS A 94 10.34 -8.73 -33.10
CA LYS A 94 10.07 -7.34 -32.71
C LYS A 94 9.30 -7.24 -31.39
N LYS A 95 8.30 -8.10 -31.18
CA LYS A 95 7.56 -8.12 -29.91
C LYS A 95 8.45 -8.46 -28.71
N VAL A 96 9.41 -9.37 -28.89
CA VAL A 96 10.38 -9.72 -27.84
C VAL A 96 11.32 -8.54 -27.57
N GLU A 97 11.83 -7.90 -28.61
CA GLU A 97 12.70 -6.72 -28.51
C GLU A 97 11.99 -5.53 -27.82
N ASP A 98 10.75 -5.26 -28.20
CA ASP A 98 9.91 -4.22 -27.57
C ASP A 98 9.72 -4.52 -26.07
N LEU A 99 9.40 -5.76 -25.73
CA LEU A 99 9.23 -6.19 -24.33
C LEU A 99 10.53 -6.07 -23.52
N GLU A 100 11.66 -6.49 -24.08
CA GLU A 100 12.96 -6.35 -23.42
C GLU A 100 13.31 -4.88 -23.18
N THR A 101 12.99 -4.00 -24.14
CA THR A 101 13.19 -2.56 -24.01
C THR A 101 12.31 -1.96 -22.93
N SER A 102 11.03 -2.32 -22.89
CA SER A 102 10.13 -1.89 -21.81
C SER A 102 10.60 -2.40 -20.45
N ILE A 103 11.04 -3.66 -20.33
CA ILE A 103 11.57 -4.21 -19.07
C ILE A 103 12.81 -3.43 -18.61
N ARG A 104 13.71 -3.07 -19.54
CA ARG A 104 14.88 -2.23 -19.21
C ARG A 104 14.45 -0.85 -18.69
N GLN A 105 13.57 -0.17 -19.40
CA GLN A 105 13.04 1.14 -18.99
C GLN A 105 12.36 1.10 -17.61
N LEU A 106 11.48 0.11 -17.38
CA LEU A 106 10.81 -0.09 -16.11
C LEU A 106 11.80 -0.37 -14.97
N ARG A 107 12.87 -1.13 -15.23
CA ARG A 107 13.92 -1.38 -14.23
C ARG A 107 14.68 -0.10 -13.90
N GLU A 108 15.03 0.70 -14.89
CA GLU A 108 15.69 2.00 -14.70
C GLU A 108 14.80 2.95 -13.89
N GLU A 109 13.52 3.05 -14.22
CA GLU A 109 12.55 3.87 -13.48
C GLU A 109 12.41 3.41 -12.02
N VAL A 110 12.32 2.09 -11.78
CA VAL A 110 12.29 1.54 -10.41
C VAL A 110 13.56 1.88 -9.65
N GLN A 111 14.74 1.81 -10.28
CA GLN A 111 16.00 2.20 -9.64
C GLN A 111 16.05 3.70 -9.35
N GLN A 112 15.62 4.54 -10.28
CA GLN A 112 15.53 5.99 -10.09
C GLN A 112 14.58 6.35 -8.95
N LEU A 113 13.40 5.74 -8.89
CA LEU A 113 12.43 5.94 -7.81
C LEU A 113 12.97 5.46 -6.46
N LYS A 114 13.71 4.34 -6.44
CA LYS A 114 14.39 3.86 -5.22
C LYS A 114 15.46 4.85 -4.75
N LEU A 115 16.29 5.35 -5.67
CA LEU A 115 17.31 6.35 -5.36
C LEU A 115 16.68 7.65 -4.86
N GLN A 116 15.61 8.13 -5.49
CA GLN A 116 14.85 9.28 -5.01
C GLN A 116 14.30 9.05 -3.61
N ARG A 117 13.74 7.86 -3.34
CA ARG A 117 13.26 7.50 -2.00
C ARG A 117 14.39 7.47 -0.98
N GLU A 118 15.56 6.97 -1.34
CA GLU A 118 16.73 6.91 -0.46
C GLU A 118 17.28 8.31 -0.16
N VAL A 119 17.39 9.18 -1.18
CA VAL A 119 17.77 10.58 -1.02
C VAL A 119 16.79 11.32 -0.11
N LEU A 120 15.48 11.11 -0.28
CA LEU A 120 14.45 11.67 0.60
C LEU A 120 14.52 11.07 2.02
N SER A 121 14.88 9.80 2.15
CA SER A 121 15.01 9.08 3.43
C SER A 121 16.25 9.48 4.24
N VAL A 122 17.33 9.94 3.60
CA VAL A 122 18.62 10.28 4.23
C VAL A 122 18.63 11.71 4.82
N GLY A 123 17.55 12.49 4.67
CA GLY A 123 17.33 13.67 5.50
C GLY A 123 17.88 14.99 4.98
N VAL A 124 18.16 15.09 3.67
CA VAL A 124 18.22 16.42 3.02
C VAL A 124 16.80 16.78 2.60
N MET A 125 16.02 17.29 3.55
CA MET A 125 14.74 17.95 3.27
C MET A 125 15.01 19.27 2.54
N SER A 126 15.42 19.18 1.27
CA SER A 126 15.60 20.36 0.43
C SER A 126 14.26 21.05 0.17
N ASN A 127 13.14 20.31 0.28
CA ASN A 127 11.79 20.82 0.08
C ASN A 127 10.87 20.29 1.20
N THR A 128 10.91 20.87 2.41
CA THR A 128 9.96 20.54 3.47
C THR A 128 8.53 20.82 2.99
N THR A 129 7.75 19.77 2.74
CA THR A 129 6.34 19.90 2.38
C THR A 129 5.47 19.67 3.61
N VAL A 130 4.29 20.29 3.62
CA VAL A 130 3.25 20.01 4.63
C VAL A 130 2.95 18.51 4.76
N TRP A 131 3.02 17.75 3.66
CA TRP A 131 2.81 16.29 3.66
C TRP A 131 3.89 15.54 4.42
N SER A 132 5.17 15.85 4.15
CA SER A 132 6.29 15.23 4.87
C SER A 132 6.25 15.55 6.37
N VAL A 133 5.92 16.81 6.72
CA VAL A 133 5.81 17.22 8.12
C VAL A 133 4.62 16.54 8.79
N ALA A 134 3.46 16.50 8.15
CA ALA A 134 2.27 15.85 8.71
C ALA A 134 2.50 14.34 8.92
N ALA A 135 3.09 13.64 7.94
CA ALA A 135 3.42 12.22 8.07
C ALA A 135 4.38 11.96 9.24
N GLU A 136 5.45 12.76 9.35
CA GLU A 136 6.39 12.67 10.46
C GLU A 136 5.76 13.04 11.81
N TYR A 137 4.85 14.01 11.84
CA TYR A 137 4.08 14.35 13.04
C TYR A 137 3.32 13.13 13.56
N PHE A 138 2.54 12.44 12.72
CA PHE A 138 1.83 11.24 13.14
C PHE A 138 2.78 10.12 13.57
N ARG A 139 3.91 9.94 12.89
CA ARG A 139 4.92 8.95 13.28
C ARG A 139 5.49 9.24 14.66
N MET A 140 5.80 10.51 14.96
CA MET A 140 6.39 10.92 16.23
C MET A 140 5.40 10.89 17.38
N PHE A 141 4.13 11.25 17.16
CA PHE A 141 3.13 11.40 18.23
C PHE A 141 2.14 10.22 18.34
N ARG A 142 2.34 9.14 17.56
CA ARG A 142 1.48 7.94 17.57
C ARG A 142 1.13 7.44 18.96
N TYR A 143 2.11 7.41 19.86
CA TYR A 143 1.95 6.91 21.24
C TYR A 143 2.02 8.04 22.29
N GLY A 144 1.75 9.28 21.86
CA GLY A 144 1.85 10.47 22.69
C GLY A 144 3.27 10.88 23.08
N VAL A 145 3.38 11.65 24.17
CA VAL A 145 4.64 12.12 24.76
C VAL A 145 4.83 11.41 26.09
N LYS A 146 5.78 10.48 26.14
CA LYS A 146 6.13 9.77 27.38
C LYS A 146 7.09 10.63 28.19
N SER A 147 6.57 11.27 29.23
CA SER A 147 7.41 11.95 30.22
C SER A 147 8.07 10.93 31.15
N LEU A 148 9.31 11.21 31.56
CA LEU A 148 10.08 10.35 32.46
C LEU A 148 9.44 10.40 33.86
N GLY A 149 8.50 9.51 34.12
CA GLY A 149 7.87 9.40 35.44
C GLY A 149 6.81 8.32 35.46
N LEU A 150 7.14 7.20 36.11
CA LEU A 150 6.32 6.00 36.35
C LEU A 150 6.32 5.00 35.20
N SER A 151 7.45 4.31 35.01
CA SER A 151 7.44 3.02 34.34
C SER A 151 6.75 1.99 35.23
N THR A 152 5.51 1.64 34.92
CA THR A 152 4.97 0.33 35.31
C THR A 152 5.79 -0.71 34.57
N GLN A 153 6.51 -1.53 35.33
CA GLN A 153 7.21 -2.71 34.82
C GLN A 153 6.23 -3.60 34.04
N ASN A 154 6.73 -4.16 32.94
CA ASN A 154 6.14 -5.20 32.09
C ASN A 154 5.34 -4.71 30.88
N CYS A 155 6.07 -4.28 29.85
CA CYS A 155 5.77 -4.74 28.49
C CYS A 155 7.07 -4.76 27.67
N ALA A 156 7.79 -5.87 27.79
CA ALA A 156 8.83 -6.20 26.85
C ALA A 156 8.14 -6.59 25.53
N LEU A 157 8.06 -5.63 24.60
CA LEU A 157 8.13 -5.77 23.15
C LEU A 157 7.78 -4.40 22.54
N VAL A 158 8.81 -3.68 22.09
CA VAL A 158 8.76 -2.44 21.29
C VAL A 158 8.25 -1.18 22.02
N ALA A 159 9.04 -0.67 22.97
CA ALA A 159 9.00 0.75 23.30
C ALA A 159 10.37 1.21 23.81
N THR A 160 11.13 1.89 22.94
CA THR A 160 12.26 2.72 23.33
C THR A 160 11.74 3.95 24.08
N SER A 161 11.23 3.78 25.31
CA SER A 161 10.88 4.89 26.19
C SER A 161 12.17 5.49 26.73
N SER A 162 12.70 6.43 25.96
CA SER A 162 13.96 7.12 26.20
C SER A 162 13.65 8.61 26.32
N PRO A 163 14.21 9.35 27.31
CA PRO A 163 14.01 10.81 27.46
C PRO A 163 14.33 11.59 26.17
N PHE A 164 15.19 11.02 25.33
CA PHE A 164 15.53 11.52 24.00
C PHE A 164 14.34 11.63 23.03
N GLN A 165 13.24 10.91 23.26
CA GLN A 165 12.07 10.93 22.37
C GLN A 165 11.22 12.20 22.54
N ALA A 166 10.98 12.64 23.79
CA ALA A 166 10.26 13.89 24.06
C ALA A 166 11.03 15.11 23.55
N ASP A 167 12.36 15.11 23.73
CA ASP A 167 13.23 16.15 23.18
C ASP A 167 13.26 16.13 21.64
N ALA A 168 13.22 14.94 21.03
CA ALA A 168 13.16 14.80 19.59
C ALA A 168 11.82 15.32 19.03
N GLN A 169 10.70 14.97 19.68
CA GLN A 169 9.37 15.50 19.37
C GLN A 169 9.36 17.03 19.47
N ARG A 170 9.89 17.60 20.56
CA ARG A 170 9.97 19.06 20.75
C ARG A 170 10.81 19.73 19.65
N ARG A 171 12.02 19.22 19.39
CA ARG A 171 12.91 19.77 18.34
C ARG A 171 12.26 19.69 16.95
N PHE A 172 11.57 18.60 16.66
CA PHE A 172 10.80 18.45 15.43
C PHE A 172 9.74 19.55 15.29
N LEU A 173 8.93 19.79 16.33
CA LEU A 173 7.93 20.86 16.32
C LEU A 173 8.58 22.24 16.12
N LEU A 174 9.66 22.55 16.85
CA LEU A 174 10.39 23.82 16.71
C LEU A 174 10.96 24.04 15.30
N SER A 175 11.38 22.96 14.63
CA SER A 175 11.95 23.01 13.28
C SER A 175 10.91 23.13 12.17
N THR A 176 9.68 22.66 12.40
CA THR A 176 8.65 22.52 11.36
C THR A 176 7.43 23.43 11.54
N MET A 177 7.26 24.03 12.72
CA MET A 177 6.13 24.90 13.05
C MET A 177 6.57 26.34 13.24
N MET A 178 5.62 27.25 13.03
CA MET A 178 5.78 28.67 13.39
C MET A 178 5.95 28.81 14.90
N ALA A 179 6.71 29.80 15.35
CA ALA A 179 6.85 30.08 16.79
C ALA A 179 5.49 30.40 17.43
N SER A 180 4.58 31.02 16.66
CA SER A 180 3.21 31.36 17.02
C SER A 180 2.18 30.31 16.57
N VAL A 181 2.59 29.06 16.33
CA VAL A 181 1.66 28.00 15.89
C VAL A 181 0.44 27.92 16.80
N THR A 182 -0.75 27.88 16.21
CA THR A 182 -2.00 27.86 16.97
C THR A 182 -2.54 26.44 17.10
N SER A 183 -3.17 26.14 18.23
CA SER A 183 -3.84 24.86 18.51
C SER A 183 -5.12 25.07 19.30
N GLU A 184 -5.91 24.01 19.54
CA GLU A 184 -7.06 24.09 20.43
C GLU A 184 -6.70 24.52 21.87
N THR A 185 -5.49 24.17 22.30
CA THR A 185 -5.04 24.33 23.69
C THR A 185 -4.25 25.61 23.93
N GLY A 186 -3.83 26.31 22.88
CA GLY A 186 -3.08 27.56 23.00
C GLY A 186 -2.13 27.83 21.84
N TYR A 187 -1.13 28.66 22.11
CA TYR A 187 -0.15 29.15 21.15
C TYR A 187 1.25 28.59 21.43
N GLY A 188 1.99 28.30 20.36
CA GLY A 188 3.37 27.86 20.40
C GLY A 188 3.55 26.35 20.60
N VAL A 189 4.79 25.92 20.49
CA VAL A 189 5.20 24.51 20.62
C VAL A 189 4.96 23.99 22.04
N ASP A 190 5.10 24.84 23.06
CA ASP A 190 4.88 24.46 24.45
C ASP A 190 3.45 23.98 24.70
N ALA A 191 2.45 24.72 24.21
CA ALA A 191 1.04 24.34 24.33
C ALA A 191 0.73 22.99 23.66
N LEU A 192 1.37 22.69 22.53
CA LEU A 192 1.24 21.40 21.84
C LEU A 192 1.88 20.25 22.63
N MET A 193 3.08 20.46 23.17
CA MET A 193 3.76 19.46 24.00
C MET A 193 3.02 19.18 25.31
N GLU A 194 2.46 20.22 25.93
CA GLU A 194 1.62 20.10 27.13
C GLU A 194 0.33 19.34 26.82
N ASN A 195 -0.33 19.63 25.70
CA ASN A 195 -1.52 18.89 25.27
C ASN A 195 -1.22 17.40 25.10
N TRP A 196 -0.14 17.03 24.41
CA TRP A 196 0.23 15.63 24.28
C TRP A 196 0.64 14.98 25.60
N SER A 197 1.35 15.69 26.47
CA SER A 197 1.72 15.22 27.80
C SER A 197 0.48 14.95 28.65
N PHE A 198 -0.53 15.82 28.54
CA PHE A 198 -1.83 15.66 29.16
C PHE A 198 -2.52 14.40 28.63
N VAL A 199 -2.75 14.30 27.32
CA VAL A 199 -3.41 13.14 26.69
C VAL A 199 -2.75 11.81 27.09
N THR A 200 -1.41 11.76 27.06
CA THR A 200 -0.65 10.53 27.38
C THR A 200 -0.78 10.14 28.86
N ARG A 201 -0.98 11.13 29.76
CA ARG A 201 -1.22 10.87 31.18
C ARG A 201 -2.56 10.19 31.43
N PHE A 202 -3.61 10.53 30.67
CA PHE A 202 -4.94 9.91 30.80
C PHE A 202 -5.04 8.60 30.05
N HIS A 203 -4.28 8.46 28.97
CA HIS A 203 -4.30 7.31 28.07
C HIS A 203 -2.88 6.78 27.84
N PRO A 204 -2.31 6.04 28.81
CA PRO A 204 -0.95 5.52 28.69
C PRO A 204 -0.77 4.53 27.52
N ASP A 205 -1.86 3.90 27.09
CA ASP A 205 -1.94 2.93 26.00
C ASP A 205 -2.38 3.55 24.66
N ILE A 206 -2.39 4.88 24.55
CA ILE A 206 -2.86 5.56 23.34
C ILE A 206 -2.09 5.11 22.10
N ASP A 207 -2.82 4.78 21.03
CA ASP A 207 -2.28 4.48 19.69
C ASP A 207 -3.07 5.25 18.64
N VAL A 208 -2.48 6.31 18.10
CA VAL A 208 -3.05 7.16 17.05
C VAL A 208 -2.44 6.78 15.70
N GLN A 209 -3.19 6.04 14.89
CA GLN A 209 -2.74 5.59 13.57
C GLN A 209 -3.22 6.55 12.49
N LEU A 210 -2.31 6.96 11.60
CA LEU A 210 -2.65 7.69 10.39
C LEU A 210 -3.26 6.73 9.35
N MET A 211 -4.49 6.98 8.93
CA MET A 211 -5.17 6.19 7.90
C MET A 211 -4.95 6.79 6.50
N SER A 212 -5.08 8.11 6.37
CA SER A 212 -4.86 8.82 5.11
C SER A 212 -4.45 10.27 5.37
N LEU A 213 -3.73 10.86 4.41
CA LEU A 213 -3.52 12.30 4.30
C LEU A 213 -4.28 12.81 3.07
N GLU A 214 -4.98 13.91 3.23
CA GLU A 214 -5.81 14.53 2.20
C GLU A 214 -5.50 16.02 2.17
N SER A 215 -5.33 16.60 0.97
CA SER A 215 -5.28 18.06 0.83
C SER A 215 -6.67 18.59 0.55
N LYS A 216 -7.01 19.72 1.17
CA LYS A 216 -8.28 20.41 0.98
C LYS A 216 -8.17 21.65 0.08
N GLY A 217 -7.02 21.87 -0.57
CA GLY A 217 -6.69 23.13 -1.23
C GLY A 217 -6.08 24.14 -0.24
N ASP A 218 -5.51 25.24 -0.76
CA ASP A 218 -5.06 26.40 0.01
C ASP A 218 -4.06 26.12 1.14
N GLY A 219 -3.17 25.14 0.96
CA GLY A 219 -2.18 24.78 1.99
C GLY A 219 -2.76 24.04 3.20
N LEU A 220 -4.04 23.63 3.15
CA LEU A 220 -4.67 22.84 4.20
C LEU A 220 -4.47 21.33 3.93
N VAL A 221 -3.91 20.63 4.91
CA VAL A 221 -3.77 19.17 4.92
C VAL A 221 -4.53 18.58 6.10
N MET A 222 -5.24 17.50 5.86
CA MET A 222 -5.99 16.74 6.85
C MET A 222 -5.44 15.32 6.92
N GLY A 223 -4.98 14.90 8.08
CA GLY A 223 -4.73 13.49 8.36
C GLY A 223 -5.92 12.85 9.03
N LYS A 224 -6.54 11.84 8.42
CA LYS A 224 -7.57 11.02 9.07
C LYS A 224 -6.91 9.98 9.96
N THR A 225 -7.39 9.85 11.20
CA THR A 225 -6.77 8.99 12.20
C THR A 225 -7.73 7.96 12.79
N LEU A 226 -7.17 6.84 13.23
CA LEU A 226 -7.83 5.86 14.07
C LEU A 226 -7.09 5.81 15.41
N GLY A 227 -7.72 6.32 16.45
CA GLY A 227 -7.22 6.29 17.82
C GLY A 227 -7.73 5.06 18.57
N ARG A 228 -6.85 4.40 19.32
CA ARG A 228 -7.20 3.40 20.33
C ARG A 228 -6.71 3.87 21.68
N LEU A 229 -7.55 3.76 22.70
CA LEU A 229 -7.21 4.09 24.08
C LEU A 229 -8.12 3.35 25.05
N THR A 230 -7.66 3.14 26.28
CA THR A 230 -8.48 2.60 27.36
C THR A 230 -9.00 3.72 28.27
N ILE A 231 -10.25 3.63 28.70
CA ILE A 231 -10.79 4.49 29.77
C ILE A 231 -10.23 3.99 31.10
N THR A 232 -9.30 4.74 31.67
CA THR A 232 -8.69 4.40 32.96
C THR A 232 -9.42 5.10 34.11
N GLU A 233 -9.09 4.74 35.34
CA GLU A 233 -9.53 5.50 36.52
C GLU A 233 -9.06 6.97 36.42
N ASN A 234 -7.86 7.19 35.89
CA ASN A 234 -7.33 8.54 35.68
C ASN A 234 -8.17 9.32 34.66
N THR A 235 -8.59 8.68 33.56
CA THR A 235 -9.54 9.25 32.61
C THR A 235 -10.85 9.63 33.29
N LEU A 236 -11.45 8.74 34.09
CA LEU A 236 -12.71 9.05 34.77
C LEU A 236 -12.58 10.23 35.72
N ARG A 237 -11.53 10.24 36.56
CA ARG A 237 -11.30 11.32 37.54
C ARG A 237 -11.13 12.70 36.91
N HIS A 238 -10.60 12.79 35.68
CA HIS A 238 -10.23 14.07 35.08
C HIS A 238 -11.08 14.47 33.87
N ALA A 239 -11.58 13.53 33.08
CA ALA A 239 -12.48 13.80 31.96
C ALA A 239 -13.95 13.78 32.39
N PHE A 240 -14.31 12.95 33.38
CA PHE A 240 -15.68 12.73 33.84
C PHE A 240 -15.81 12.74 35.37
N PRO A 241 -15.29 13.76 36.07
CA PRO A 241 -15.21 13.77 37.53
C PRO A 241 -16.56 13.56 38.22
N HIS A 242 -17.64 14.09 37.63
CA HIS A 242 -19.01 13.97 38.14
C HIS A 242 -19.52 12.53 38.17
N LEU A 243 -18.99 11.62 37.35
CA LEU A 243 -19.37 10.21 37.36
C LEU A 243 -18.78 9.44 38.55
N VAL A 244 -17.70 9.97 39.14
CA VAL A 244 -17.01 9.35 40.28
C VAL A 244 -17.49 9.95 41.61
N SER A 245 -17.90 11.22 41.62
CA SER A 245 -18.32 11.92 42.84
C SER A 245 -19.73 11.55 43.32
N ASP A 246 -20.67 11.32 42.41
CA ASP A 246 -22.07 11.06 42.76
C ASP A 246 -22.37 9.55 42.75
N GLY A 247 -22.84 9.03 43.89
CA GLY A 247 -23.37 7.67 43.99
C GLY A 247 -24.61 7.43 43.10
N GLY A 248 -25.04 6.18 43.01
CA GLY A 248 -26.24 5.81 42.24
C GLY A 248 -25.95 5.51 40.76
N GLU A 249 -26.81 6.02 39.86
CA GLU A 249 -26.75 5.72 38.41
C GLU A 249 -25.45 6.21 37.75
N ARG A 250 -24.92 7.35 38.19
CA ARG A 250 -23.65 7.91 37.69
C ARG A 250 -22.45 7.00 37.98
N ALA A 251 -22.39 6.44 39.19
CA ALA A 251 -21.38 5.45 39.56
C ALA A 251 -21.51 4.15 38.74
N GLN A 252 -22.72 3.75 38.33
CA GLN A 252 -22.92 2.61 37.43
C GLN A 252 -22.38 2.89 36.03
N LEU A 253 -22.57 4.11 35.50
CA LEU A 253 -21.96 4.54 34.24
C LEU A 253 -20.43 4.52 34.34
N ALA A 254 -19.85 5.06 35.41
CA ALA A 254 -18.40 5.01 35.64
C ALA A 254 -17.86 3.57 35.62
N ARG A 255 -18.55 2.62 36.27
CA ARG A 255 -18.18 1.20 36.26
C ARG A 255 -18.30 0.55 34.88
N LYS A 256 -19.28 0.94 34.07
CA LYS A 256 -19.41 0.45 32.68
C LYS A 256 -18.30 0.98 31.78
N LEU A 257 -17.86 2.23 32.00
CA LEU A 257 -16.80 2.86 31.22
C LEU A 257 -15.41 2.36 31.60
N LEU A 258 -15.15 2.14 32.89
CA LEU A 258 -13.83 1.78 33.39
C LEU A 258 -13.29 0.51 32.72
N GLY A 259 -12.06 0.59 32.20
CA GLY A 259 -11.35 -0.51 31.56
C GLY A 259 -11.78 -0.80 30.12
N GLN A 260 -12.76 -0.07 29.58
CA GLN A 260 -13.19 -0.25 28.20
C GLN A 260 -12.20 0.40 27.24
N GLN A 261 -11.85 -0.34 26.19
CA GLN A 261 -11.04 0.18 25.09
C GLN A 261 -11.96 0.83 24.05
N LEU A 262 -11.72 2.10 23.77
CA LEU A 262 -12.42 2.84 22.73
C LEU A 262 -11.62 2.84 21.43
N VAL A 263 -12.33 2.77 20.32
CA VAL A 263 -11.80 3.01 18.98
C VAL A 263 -12.45 4.27 18.45
N MET A 264 -11.67 5.34 18.29
CA MET A 264 -12.15 6.66 17.89
C MET A 264 -11.65 7.00 16.48
N ARG A 265 -12.54 7.53 15.64
CA ARG A 265 -12.14 8.12 14.36
C ARG A 265 -11.83 9.59 14.60
N GLY A 266 -10.71 10.06 14.09
CA GLY A 266 -10.30 11.44 14.26
C GLY A 266 -9.73 12.06 13.00
N GLY A 267 -9.31 13.30 13.15
CA GLY A 267 -8.62 14.07 12.14
C GLY A 267 -7.68 15.06 12.79
N VAL A 268 -6.52 15.28 12.16
CA VAL A 268 -5.66 16.42 12.47
C VAL A 268 -5.55 17.30 11.25
N HIS A 269 -5.89 18.58 11.39
CA HIS A 269 -5.78 19.57 10.34
C HIS A 269 -4.52 20.39 10.54
N PHE A 270 -3.74 20.52 9.48
CA PHE A 270 -2.53 21.30 9.40
C PHE A 270 -2.73 22.44 8.42
N GLU A 271 -2.58 23.66 8.89
CA GLU A 271 -2.55 24.85 8.06
C GLU A 271 -1.10 25.22 7.76
N TRP A 272 -0.76 25.23 6.49
CA TRP A 272 0.59 25.52 6.03
C TRP A 272 0.75 27.00 5.70
N ASP A 273 1.79 27.61 6.27
CA ASP A 273 2.27 28.90 5.82
C ASP A 273 3.29 28.70 4.69
N SER A 274 2.84 28.98 3.47
CA SER A 274 3.68 28.88 2.27
C SER A 274 4.81 29.89 2.22
N VAL A 275 4.73 31.00 2.96
CA VAL A 275 5.76 32.05 2.96
C VAL A 275 6.96 31.59 3.78
N ASN A 276 6.72 31.06 4.98
CA ASN A 276 7.78 30.61 5.88
C ASN A 276 8.11 29.12 5.73
N GLY A 277 7.30 28.36 4.98
CA GLY A 277 7.49 26.92 4.80
C GLY A 277 7.31 26.14 6.10
N ARG A 278 6.30 26.50 6.91
CA ARG A 278 6.05 25.95 8.24
C ARG A 278 4.57 25.80 8.54
N ILE A 279 4.24 24.98 9.54
CA ILE A 279 2.85 24.86 10.03
C ILE A 279 2.50 26.09 10.89
N ALA A 280 1.42 26.78 10.53
CA ALA A 280 0.87 27.90 11.29
C ALA A 280 -0.24 27.47 12.27
N ARG A 281 -0.95 26.37 11.98
CA ARG A 281 -2.02 25.87 12.84
C ARG A 281 -2.12 24.35 12.81
N VAL A 282 -2.35 23.75 13.98
CA VAL A 282 -2.65 22.34 14.16
C VAL A 282 -3.97 22.21 14.89
N GLN A 283 -4.91 21.43 14.37
CA GLN A 283 -6.17 21.15 15.05
C GLN A 283 -6.44 19.67 15.16
N HIS A 284 -6.81 19.19 16.34
CA HIS A 284 -7.15 17.81 16.63
C HIS A 284 -8.64 17.67 16.90
N LYS A 285 -9.26 16.70 16.25
CA LYS A 285 -10.63 16.28 16.54
C LYS A 285 -10.70 14.76 16.57
N ALA A 286 -11.41 14.19 17.54
CA ALA A 286 -11.72 12.76 17.55
C ALA A 286 -13.14 12.50 18.03
N ASP A 287 -13.85 11.59 17.37
CA ASP A 287 -15.21 11.21 17.72
C ASP A 287 -15.22 10.30 18.95
N LEU A 288 -15.55 10.89 20.09
CA LEU A 288 -15.76 10.18 21.35
C LEU A 288 -17.23 9.77 21.55
N MET A 289 -18.16 10.45 20.88
CA MET A 289 -19.60 10.21 20.97
C MET A 289 -19.98 8.82 20.46
N THR A 290 -19.58 8.49 19.23
CA THR A 290 -19.93 7.23 18.58
C THR A 290 -19.50 5.99 19.38
N PRO A 291 -18.24 5.86 19.85
CA PRO A 291 -17.83 4.69 20.60
C PRO A 291 -18.51 4.61 21.99
N LEU A 292 -18.81 5.74 22.63
CA LEU A 292 -19.59 5.74 23.87
C LEU A 292 -21.04 5.32 23.65
N LEU A 293 -21.66 5.74 22.55
CA LEU A 293 -23.00 5.30 22.19
C LEU A 293 -23.06 3.80 21.90
N GLN A 294 -22.05 3.27 21.21
CA GLN A 294 -21.93 1.82 20.97
C GLN A 294 -21.74 1.04 22.28
N LEU A 295 -20.95 1.58 23.21
CA LEU A 295 -20.67 0.95 24.50
C LEU A 295 -21.88 0.96 25.44
N LEU A 296 -22.59 2.09 25.54
CA LEU A 296 -23.68 2.28 26.50
C LEU A 296 -25.05 1.88 25.95
N GLY A 297 -25.23 1.89 24.62
CA GLY A 297 -26.47 1.50 23.95
C GLY A 297 -27.65 2.48 24.15
N SER A 298 -27.43 3.62 24.82
CA SER A 298 -28.45 4.63 25.09
C SER A 298 -27.89 6.04 24.93
N LEU A 299 -28.58 6.86 24.16
CA LEU A 299 -28.22 8.28 24.00
C LEU A 299 -28.42 9.06 25.30
N GLU A 300 -29.39 8.68 26.13
CA GLU A 300 -29.63 9.28 27.44
C GLU A 300 -28.42 9.04 28.36
N ALA A 301 -27.92 7.80 28.39
CA ALA A 301 -26.73 7.45 29.15
C ALA A 301 -25.49 8.23 28.67
N VAL A 302 -25.30 8.38 27.35
CA VAL A 302 -24.21 9.18 26.78
C VAL A 302 -24.37 10.66 27.12
N SER A 303 -25.60 11.20 27.08
CA SER A 303 -25.88 12.57 27.51
C SER A 303 -25.51 12.79 28.98
N CYS A 304 -25.82 11.83 29.87
CA CYS A 304 -25.41 11.89 31.27
C CYS A 304 -23.89 11.84 31.45
N VAL A 305 -23.18 11.08 30.60
CA VAL A 305 -21.71 11.06 30.59
C VAL A 305 -21.15 12.45 30.25
N PHE A 306 -21.72 13.15 29.27
CA PHE A 306 -21.22 14.45 28.82
C PHE A 306 -21.74 15.68 29.61
N GLU A 307 -22.80 15.55 30.41
CA GLU A 307 -23.49 16.67 31.09
C GLU A 307 -22.55 17.63 31.85
N LYS A 308 -21.60 17.08 32.61
CA LYS A 308 -20.59 17.83 33.39
C LYS A 308 -19.17 17.34 33.08
N ALA A 309 -18.98 16.76 31.91
CA ALA A 309 -17.68 16.29 31.48
C ALA A 309 -16.74 17.47 31.23
N LEU A 310 -15.47 17.27 31.54
CA LEU A 310 -14.39 18.19 31.18
C LEU A 310 -13.85 17.92 29.77
N VAL A 311 -14.48 17.02 29.02
CA VAL A 311 -14.18 16.69 27.63
C VAL A 311 -15.44 16.80 26.77
N THR A 312 -15.28 17.28 25.54
CA THR A 312 -16.35 17.38 24.55
C THR A 312 -16.55 16.06 23.80
N PRO A 313 -17.69 15.91 23.09
CA PRO A 313 -17.90 14.83 22.12
C PRO A 313 -16.83 14.72 21.02
N GLU A 314 -16.12 15.81 20.70
CA GLU A 314 -15.00 15.84 19.76
C GLU A 314 -13.64 15.53 20.41
N SER A 315 -13.65 15.00 21.65
CA SER A 315 -12.46 14.64 22.43
C SER A 315 -11.51 15.82 22.69
N THR A 316 -12.03 17.05 22.72
CA THR A 316 -11.30 18.25 23.14
C THR A 316 -11.69 18.59 24.57
N ALA A 317 -10.75 18.96 25.44
CA ALA A 317 -11.12 19.34 26.80
C ALA A 317 -11.72 20.75 26.89
N VAL A 318 -12.68 20.88 27.79
CA VAL A 318 -13.52 22.06 27.98
C VAL A 318 -12.83 23.11 28.87
N SER A 319 -11.99 22.68 29.83
CA SER A 319 -11.45 23.57 30.87
C SER A 319 -10.08 24.19 30.58
N TRP A 320 -9.46 23.96 29.42
CA TRP A 320 -8.12 24.53 29.15
C TRP A 320 -8.11 26.05 28.94
N LYS A 321 -9.28 26.67 28.75
CA LYS A 321 -9.40 28.13 28.62
C LYS A 321 -9.39 28.88 29.97
N THR A 322 -9.58 28.19 31.10
CA THR A 322 -9.82 28.84 32.40
C THR A 322 -8.64 28.72 33.37
N LEU A 323 -7.67 27.83 33.12
CA LEU A 323 -6.48 27.65 33.97
C LEU A 323 -5.27 28.51 33.53
N SER A 324 -5.38 29.26 32.45
CA SER A 324 -4.39 30.22 31.95
C SER A 324 -4.75 31.68 32.24
N ALA A 325 -5.79 31.92 33.04
CA ALA A 325 -6.27 33.24 33.46
C ALA A 325 -6.46 33.37 34.99
N GLN A 326 -5.70 32.60 35.78
CA GLN A 326 -5.52 32.83 37.22
C GLN A 326 -4.03 32.82 37.56
#